data_AF-A0A2S2KS52-F1
#
_entry.id   AF-A0A2S2KS52-F1
#
_cell.length_a   1.000
_cell.length_b   1.000
_cell.length_c   1.000
_cell.angle_alpha   90.00
_cell.angle_beta   90.00
_cell.angle_gamma   90.00
#
_symmetry.space_group_name_H-M   'P 1'
#
loop_
_entity.id
_entity.type
_entity.pdbx_description
1 polymer ?
#
loop_
_entity_poly.entity_id
_entity_poly.type
_entity_poly.pdbx_seq_one_letter_code
_entity_poly.pdbx_strand_id
1 'polypeptide(L)' 'MHCDDKRTLYVLKEEIERKWNELRDTGFKDKVLLKNLNDAFLDYFEYKNQK' A
#
# COMPACT_ATOMS: atom_id res chain seq x y z
N MET A 1 -0.53 -24.13 8.49
CA MET A 1 0.54 -23.29 7.92
C MET A 1 0.05 -21.85 7.99
N HIS A 2 0.48 -21.09 9.02
CA HIS A 2 0.03 -19.71 9.31
C HIS A 2 1.24 -18.77 9.13
N CYS A 3 1.95 -18.94 8.01
CA CYS A 3 3.16 -18.17 7.66
C CYS A 3 2.89 -17.07 6.64
N ASP A 4 1.70 -17.02 6.04
CA ASP A 4 1.40 -16.08 4.95
C ASP A 4 1.08 -14.67 5.47
N ASP A 5 0.39 -14.50 6.60
CA ASP A 5 -0.12 -13.15 6.95
C ASP A 5 0.95 -12.11 7.28
N LYS A 6 2.05 -12.52 7.93
CA LYS A 6 3.16 -11.60 8.19
C LYS A 6 3.88 -11.21 6.90
N ARG A 7 3.96 -12.12 5.93
CA ARG A 7 4.57 -11.86 4.62
C ARG A 7 3.66 -10.95 3.79
N THR A 8 2.36 -11.17 3.82
CA THR A 8 1.39 -10.34 3.10
C THR A 8 1.38 -8.90 3.60
N LEU A 9 1.33 -8.67 4.91
CA LEU A 9 1.41 -7.30 5.46
C LEU A 9 2.73 -6.60 5.10
N TYR A 10 3.83 -7.34 5.04
CA TYR A 10 5.13 -6.79 4.65
C TYR A 10 5.13 -6.36 3.17
N VAL A 11 4.62 -7.21 2.27
CA VAL A 11 4.51 -6.90 0.84
C VAL A 11 3.59 -5.71 0.60
N LEU A 12 2.43 -5.65 1.27
CA LEU A 12 1.49 -4.53 1.17
C LEU A 12 2.10 -3.22 1.67
N LYS A 13 2.93 -3.28 2.72
CA LYS A 13 3.67 -2.11 3.19
C LYS A 13 4.71 -1.66 2.17
N GLU A 14 5.48 -2.57 1.58
CA GLU A 14 6.45 -2.23 0.53
C GLU A 14 5.77 -1.58 -0.70
N GLU A 15 4.60 -2.09 -1.11
CA GLU A 15 3.79 -1.51 -2.19
C GLU A 15 3.38 -0.06 -1.88
N ILE A 16 2.93 0.22 -0.65
CA ILE A 16 2.60 1.59 -0.20
C ILE A 16 3.84 2.49 -0.26
N GLU A 17 5.00 2.02 0.21
CA GLU A 17 6.24 2.81 0.20
C GLU A 17 6.71 3.13 -1.23
N ARG A 18 6.56 2.19 -2.17
CA ARG A 18 6.87 2.41 -3.59
C ARG A 18 5.93 3.46 -4.21
N LYS A 19 4.62 3.28 -4.05
CA LYS A 19 3.63 4.24 -4.59
C LYS A 19 3.76 5.62 -3.97
N TRP A 20 4.12 5.71 -2.69
CA TRP A 20 4.41 6.97 -2.02
C TRP A 20 5.64 7.67 -2.62
N ASN A 21 6.71 6.92 -2.91
CA ASN A 21 7.89 7.49 -3.57
C ASN A 21 7.58 7.99 -4.99
N GLU A 22 6.83 7.22 -5.78
CA GLU A 22 6.40 7.64 -7.11
C GLU A 22 5.52 8.90 -7.05
N LEU A 23 4.56 8.94 -6.12
CA LEU A 23 3.71 10.11 -5.95
C LEU A 23 4.51 11.34 -5.51
N ARG A 24 5.49 11.16 -4.62
CA ARG A 24 6.39 12.22 -4.15
C ARG A 24 7.21 12.81 -5.30
N ASP A 25 7.70 11.97 -6.21
CA ASP A 25 8.47 12.40 -7.39
C ASP A 25 7.63 13.28 -8.32
N THR A 26 6.33 12.97 -8.46
CA THR A 26 5.39 13.83 -9.20
C THR A 26 4.99 15.13 -8.48
N GLY A 27 5.48 15.36 -7.26
CA GLY A 27 5.08 16.49 -6.42
C GLY A 27 3.61 16.47 -6.02
N PHE A 28 3.03 15.27 -5.84
CA PHE A 28 1.63 15.07 -5.45
C PHE A 28 0.59 15.61 -6.46
N LYS A 29 0.98 15.81 -7.72
CA LYS A 29 0.09 16.36 -8.76
C LYS A 29 -0.66 15.27 -9.52
N ASP A 30 -0.15 14.04 -9.49
CA ASP A 30 -0.74 12.93 -10.21
C ASP A 30 -1.90 12.31 -9.43
N LYS A 31 -3.13 12.60 -9.89
CA LYS A 31 -4.37 12.08 -9.29
C LYS A 31 -4.50 10.56 -9.41
N VAL A 32 -3.89 9.95 -10.43
CA VAL A 32 -3.91 8.50 -10.61
C VAL A 32 -3.04 7.85 -9.55
N LEU A 33 -1.83 8.38 -9.33
CA LEU A 33 -0.95 7.90 -8.25
C LEU A 33 -1.55 8.11 -6.86
N LEU A 34 -2.23 9.24 -6.62
CA LEU A 34 -2.99 9.47 -5.37
C LEU A 34 -4.06 8.41 -5.14
N LYS A 35 -4.87 8.10 -6.17
CA LYS A 35 -5.89 7.05 -6.09
C LYS A 35 -5.26 5.68 -5.84
N ASN A 36 -4.19 5.35 -6.55
CA ASN A 36 -3.48 4.08 -6.42
C ASN A 36 -2.84 3.89 -5.04
N LEU A 37 -2.33 4.96 -4.44
CA LEU A 37 -1.79 4.96 -3.09
C LEU A 37 -2.92 4.73 -2.06
N ASN A 38 -4.04 5.44 -2.22
CA ASN A 38 -5.20 5.26 -1.33
C ASN A 38 -5.75 3.83 -1.39
N ASP A 39 -5.83 3.24 -2.58
CA ASP A 39 -6.25 1.86 -2.80
C ASP A 39 -5.33 0.86 -2.06
N ALA A 40 -4.00 1.05 -2.16
CA ALA A 40 -3.04 0.23 -1.44
C ALA A 40 -3.14 0.37 0.09
N PHE A 41 -3.46 1.57 0.60
CA PHE A 41 -3.75 1.75 2.01
C PHE A 41 -5.01 1.00 2.44
N LEU A 42 -6.09 1.07 1.66
CA LEU A 42 -7.34 0.35 1.96
C LEU A 42 -7.09 -1.15 2.03
N ASP A 43 -6.35 -1.71 1.06
CA ASP A 43 -6.01 -3.14 1.04
C ASP A 43 -5.18 -3.56 2.26
N TYR A 44 -4.16 -2.77 2.61
CA TYR A 44 -3.36 -2.98 3.83
C TYR A 44 -4.21 -2.93 5.11
N PHE A 45 -5.10 -1.95 5.23
CA PHE A 45 -5.97 -1.81 6.41
C PHE A 45 -7.04 -2.90 6.48
N GLU A 46 -7.62 -3.31 5.35
CA GLU A 46 -8.59 -4.40 5.28
C GLU A 46 -7.92 -5.72 5.70
N TYR A 47 -6.75 -6.02 5.14
CA TYR A 47 -6.00 -7.22 5.52
C TYR A 47 -5.55 -7.20 6.98
N LYS A 48 -5.13 -6.04 7.49
CA LYS A 48 -4.74 -5.87 8.90
C LYS A 48 -5.92 -6.03 9.86
N ASN A 49 -7.10 -5.54 9.49
CA ASN A 49 -8.30 -5.58 10.33
C ASN A 49 -9.10 -6.89 10.21
N GLN A 50 -8.79 -7.76 9.25
CA GLN A 50 -9.34 -9.13 9.18
C GLN A 50 -8.74 -10.09 10.24
N LYS A 51 -7.90 -9.59 11.16
CA LYS A 51 -7.37 -10.35 12.32
C LYS A 51 -7.87 -9.85 13.66
#